data_AF-A0A3D4Q991-F1
#
_entry.id   AF-A0A3D4Q991-F1
#
_cell.length_a   1.000
_cell.length_b   1.000
_cell.length_c   1.000
_cell.angle_alpha   90.00
_cell.angle_beta   90.00
_cell.angle_gamma   90.00
#
_symmetry.space_group_name_H-M   'P 1'
#
loop_
_entity.id
_entity.type
_entity.pdbx_description
1 polymer ?
#
loop_
_entity_poly.entity_id
_entity_poly.type
_entity_poly.pdbx_seq_one_letter_code
_entity_poly.pdbx_strand_id
1 'polypeptide(L)'
;MKKKLGLIGSLIFIILFYILACTMQFPEGSALSAGSMVYAGVFLSVILLLLTNALPDWVVVMGASALMILTDAVFRKIGIFAEPVFTTAGLFGAFSGSTVWLIIMVFALSAGIGKSGLLNRIAIVILSKFPPTYTGAVLAMMTTGTVLSPLIPSVNAKVNILIPFATSTTEEMKIEPKSKGALGLFSACYLPAYLGG
;
A
#
# COMPACT_ATOMS: atom_id res chain seq x y z
N MET A 1 21.93 -0.84 14.52
CA MET A 1 22.30 0.55 14.18
C MET A 1 21.53 1.16 13.00
N LYS A 2 21.29 0.43 11.87
CA LYS A 2 20.56 0.97 10.71
C LYS A 2 19.15 1.54 10.99
N LYS A 3 18.36 0.93 11.89
CA LYS A 3 17.02 1.41 12.28
C LYS A 3 17.02 2.74 13.05
N LYS A 4 18.03 2.99 13.90
CA LYS A 4 18.12 4.24 14.69
C LYS A 4 18.54 5.42 13.82
N LEU A 5 19.42 5.19 12.84
CA LEU A 5 19.88 6.21 11.91
C LEU A 5 18.76 6.66 10.94
N GLY A 6 17.91 5.74 10.48
CA GLY A 6 16.73 6.06 9.67
C GLY A 6 15.65 6.83 10.44
N LEU A 7 15.42 6.47 11.71
CA LEU A 7 14.46 7.18 12.57
C LEU A 7 14.91 8.61 12.88
N ILE A 8 16.19 8.80 13.19
CA ILE A 8 16.78 10.12 13.45
C ILE A 8 16.80 10.96 12.16
N GLY A 9 17.16 10.37 11.02
CA GLY A 9 17.11 11.05 9.72
C GLY A 9 15.69 11.46 9.33
N SER A 10 14.69 10.62 9.58
CA SER A 10 13.29 10.93 9.30
C SER A 10 12.73 12.01 10.23
N LEU A 11 13.07 11.98 11.52
CA LEU A 11 12.71 13.04 12.47
C LEU A 11 13.34 14.39 12.11
N ILE A 12 14.60 14.39 11.69
CA ILE A 12 15.28 15.59 11.19
C ILE A 12 14.60 16.10 9.93
N PHE A 13 14.22 15.23 8.99
CA PHE A 13 13.46 15.61 7.79
C PHE A 13 12.09 16.19 8.13
N ILE A 14 11.33 15.57 9.04
CA ILE A 14 10.02 16.05 9.50
C ILE A 14 10.15 17.44 10.13
N ILE A 15 11.15 17.64 11.00
CA ILE A 15 11.39 18.92 11.70
C ILE A 15 11.86 20.00 10.72
N LEU A 16 12.81 19.68 9.85
CA LEU A 16 13.38 20.62 8.88
C LEU A 16 12.33 21.02 7.83
N PHE A 17 11.42 20.12 7.48
CA PHE A 17 10.30 20.42 6.58
C PHE A 17 9.14 21.13 7.27
N TYR A 18 8.84 20.82 8.53
CA TYR A 18 7.90 21.59 9.34
C TYR A 18 8.36 23.06 9.46
N ILE A 19 9.67 23.26 9.67
CA ILE A 19 10.28 24.59 9.63
C ILE A 19 10.08 25.21 8.24
N LEU A 20 10.33 24.46 7.15
CA LEU A 20 10.15 24.96 5.78
C LEU A 20 8.70 25.38 5.46
N ALA A 21 7.72 24.58 5.90
CA ALA A 21 6.29 24.85 5.77
C ALA A 21 5.84 26.07 6.61
N CYS A 22 6.46 26.30 7.77
CA CYS A 22 6.26 27.51 8.57
C CYS A 22 6.98 28.74 8.00
N THR A 23 8.12 28.57 7.32
CA THR A 23 8.88 29.68 6.73
C THR A 23 8.33 30.19 5.40
N MET A 24 7.33 29.51 4.80
CA MET A 24 6.64 29.98 3.60
C MET A 24 5.61 31.09 3.88
N GLN A 25 5.95 32.04 4.75
CA GLN A 25 5.15 33.20 5.14
C GLN A 25 5.99 34.45 4.84
N PHE A 26 5.58 35.52 4.12
CA PHE A 26 4.36 35.93 3.43
C PHE A 26 4.73 37.04 2.42
N PRO A 27 4.31 37.03 1.14
CA PRO A 27 4.11 38.25 0.40
C PRO A 27 2.68 38.75 0.68
N GLU A 28 2.57 39.86 1.40
CA GLU A 28 1.30 40.60 1.55
C GLU A 28 0.76 40.91 0.15
N GLY A 29 -0.39 40.31 -0.21
CA GLY A 29 -1.07 40.55 -1.50
C GLY A 29 -1.32 39.33 -2.40
N SER A 30 -1.00 38.10 -1.98
CA SER A 30 -1.28 36.90 -2.80
C SER A 30 -2.64 36.26 -2.48
N ALA A 31 -3.28 35.68 -3.51
CA ALA A 31 -4.63 35.08 -3.46
C ALA A 31 -4.78 33.83 -2.56
N LEU A 32 -3.77 33.43 -1.80
CA LEU A 32 -3.74 32.21 -1.00
C LEU A 32 -3.75 32.50 0.50
N SER A 33 -4.60 31.78 1.24
CA SER A 33 -4.65 31.86 2.70
C SER A 33 -3.41 31.23 3.34
N ALA A 34 -3.03 31.71 4.51
CA ALA A 34 -1.93 31.16 5.31
C ALA A 34 -2.12 29.65 5.61
N GLY A 35 -3.36 29.21 5.82
CA GLY A 35 -3.69 27.80 6.00
C GLY A 35 -3.41 26.96 4.74
N SER A 36 -3.70 27.50 3.56
CA SER A 36 -3.45 26.81 2.28
C SER A 36 -1.96 26.59 2.03
N MET A 37 -1.11 27.54 2.42
CA MET A 37 0.36 27.42 2.29
C MET A 37 0.93 26.37 3.24
N VAL A 38 0.47 26.34 4.49
CA VAL A 38 0.83 25.29 5.46
C VAL A 38 0.40 23.91 4.96
N TYR A 39 -0.83 23.79 4.44
CA TYR A 39 -1.31 22.54 3.85
C TYR A 39 -0.45 22.08 2.67
N ALA A 40 -0.11 22.98 1.75
CA ALA A 40 0.72 22.67 0.59
C ALA A 40 2.12 22.18 0.99
N GLY A 41 2.73 22.83 1.99
CA GLY A 41 4.00 22.39 2.57
C GLY A 41 3.89 20.97 3.14
N VAL A 42 2.90 20.72 4.00
CA VAL A 42 2.69 19.38 4.59
C VAL A 42 2.43 18.33 3.52
N PHE A 43 1.63 18.65 2.50
CA PHE A 43 1.30 17.72 1.42
C PHE A 43 2.53 17.28 0.62
N LEU A 44 3.37 18.23 0.18
CA LEU A 44 4.64 17.92 -0.49
C LEU A 44 5.58 17.11 0.41
N SER A 45 5.61 17.44 1.70
CA SER A 45 6.40 16.74 2.71
C SER A 45 6.02 15.26 2.83
N VAL A 46 4.71 14.98 2.90
CA VAL A 46 4.18 13.62 2.96
C VAL A 46 4.57 12.83 1.71
N ILE A 47 4.47 13.43 0.52
CA ILE A 47 4.87 12.76 -0.73
C ILE A 47 6.34 12.34 -0.67
N LEU A 48 7.24 13.22 -0.24
CA LEU A 48 8.67 12.89 -0.15
C LEU A 48 8.95 11.79 0.89
N LEU A 49 8.27 11.81 2.04
CA LEU A 49 8.42 10.78 3.07
C LEU A 49 7.90 9.41 2.60
N LEU A 50 6.81 9.38 1.85
CA LEU A 50 6.27 8.15 1.26
C LEU A 50 7.20 7.62 0.16
N LEU A 51 7.72 8.48 -0.71
CA LEU A 51 8.67 8.07 -1.76
C LEU A 51 9.97 7.49 -1.17
N THR A 52 10.52 8.15 -0.15
CA THR A 52 11.75 7.70 0.52
C THR A 52 11.55 6.44 1.37
N ASN A 53 10.31 6.03 1.65
CA ASN A 53 9.97 4.91 2.54
C ASN A 53 10.72 5.00 3.89
N ALA A 54 10.99 6.23 4.36
CA ALA A 54 11.79 6.48 5.56
C ALA A 54 11.07 5.99 6.84
N LEU A 55 9.75 6.03 6.83
CA LEU A 55 8.85 5.53 7.87
C LEU A 55 7.72 4.74 7.20
N PRO A 56 7.05 3.84 7.94
CA PRO A 56 5.83 3.21 7.44
C PRO A 56 4.77 4.26 7.07
N ASP A 57 4.08 4.06 5.96
CA ASP A 57 3.13 5.03 5.38
C ASP A 57 2.09 5.52 6.38
N TRP A 58 1.56 4.60 7.21
CA TRP A 58 0.58 4.95 8.24
C TRP A 58 1.14 5.92 9.28
N VAL A 59 2.43 5.81 9.64
CA VAL A 59 3.09 6.72 10.60
C VAL A 59 3.20 8.12 9.98
N VAL A 60 3.55 8.20 8.71
CA VAL A 60 3.69 9.47 7.99
C VAL A 60 2.36 10.20 7.91
N VAL A 61 1.31 9.51 7.47
CA VAL A 61 -0.04 10.11 7.32
C VAL A 61 -0.62 10.50 8.68
N MET A 62 -0.50 9.62 9.68
CA MET A 62 -1.00 9.91 11.03
C MET A 62 -0.22 11.04 11.72
N GLY A 63 1.11 11.00 11.60
CA GLY A 63 2.00 12.00 12.17
C GLY A 63 1.79 13.37 11.53
N ALA A 64 1.68 13.45 10.21
CA ALA A 64 1.39 14.69 9.50
C ALA A 64 0.03 15.28 9.92
N SER A 65 -1.02 14.45 10.02
CA SER A 65 -2.35 14.89 10.47
C SER A 65 -2.31 15.42 11.91
N ALA A 66 -1.59 14.73 12.81
CA ALA A 66 -1.43 15.17 14.20
C ALA A 66 -0.62 16.47 14.29
N LEU A 67 0.48 16.59 13.53
CA LEU A 67 1.28 17.80 13.46
C LEU A 67 0.44 18.97 12.98
N MET A 68 -0.36 18.83 11.92
CA MET A 68 -1.24 19.90 11.43
C MET A 68 -2.23 20.43 12.49
N ILE A 69 -2.71 19.57 13.38
CA ILE A 69 -3.59 19.99 14.49
C ILE A 69 -2.79 20.74 15.57
N LEU A 70 -1.56 20.28 15.85
CA LEU A 70 -0.67 20.95 16.79
C LEU A 70 -0.23 22.33 16.27
N THR A 71 0.03 22.46 14.97
CA THR A 71 0.42 23.72 14.35
C THR A 71 -0.72 24.73 14.34
N ASP A 72 -1.96 24.28 14.08
CA ASP A 72 -3.16 25.10 14.24
C ASP A 72 -3.29 25.63 15.68
N ALA A 73 -3.11 24.77 16.68
CA ALA A 73 -3.17 25.18 18.08
C ALA A 73 -2.09 26.20 18.46
N VAL A 74 -0.87 26.05 17.95
CA VAL A 74 0.24 26.99 18.17
C VAL A 74 -0.02 28.32 17.45
N PHE A 75 -0.44 28.28 16.19
CA PHE A 75 -0.68 29.48 15.38
C PHE A 75 -1.85 30.31 15.90
N ARG A 76 -2.87 29.67 16.48
CA ARG A 76 -3.94 30.37 17.21
C ARG A 76 -3.42 31.08 18.45
N LYS A 77 -2.51 30.47 19.22
CA LYS A 77 -1.90 31.12 20.40
C LYS A 77 -1.01 32.31 20.05
N ILE A 78 -0.37 32.29 18.88
CA ILE A 78 0.51 33.36 18.40
C ILE A 78 -0.28 34.45 17.63
N GLY A 79 -1.58 34.24 17.39
CA GLY A 79 -2.46 35.21 16.72
C GLY A 79 -2.35 35.22 15.20
N ILE A 80 -1.74 34.18 14.60
CA ILE A 80 -1.61 34.02 13.14
C ILE A 80 -2.92 33.55 12.52
N PHE A 81 -3.66 32.67 13.22
CA PHE A 81 -4.98 32.21 12.82
C PHE A 81 -6.04 32.75 13.80
N ALA A 82 -7.09 33.37 13.26
CA ALA A 82 -8.24 33.83 14.05
C ALA A 82 -9.22 32.69 14.36
N GLU A 83 -9.39 31.76 13.42
CA GLU A 83 -10.34 30.64 13.50
C GLU A 83 -9.61 29.30 13.28
N PRO A 84 -10.16 28.17 13.76
CA PRO A 84 -9.56 26.86 13.55
C PRO A 84 -9.59 26.46 12.08
N VAL A 85 -8.41 26.28 11.49
CA VAL A 85 -8.22 25.86 10.10
C VAL A 85 -8.12 24.34 10.00
N PHE A 86 -7.35 23.72 10.90
CA PHE A 86 -7.14 22.28 10.92
C PHE A 86 -7.76 21.65 12.17
N THR A 87 -8.96 21.09 12.01
CA THR A 87 -9.69 20.44 13.11
C THR A 87 -9.49 18.93 13.12
N THR A 88 -9.61 18.32 14.31
CA THR A 88 -9.65 16.87 14.46
C THR A 88 -10.76 16.25 13.63
N ALA A 89 -11.96 16.84 13.65
CA ALA A 89 -13.09 16.39 12.86
C ALA A 89 -12.83 16.50 11.34
N GLY A 90 -12.16 17.56 10.87
CA GLY A 90 -11.84 17.75 9.47
C GLY A 90 -10.78 16.76 8.95
N LEU A 91 -9.69 16.57 9.70
CA LEU A 91 -8.58 15.70 9.30
C LEU A 91 -8.90 14.21 9.52
N PHE A 92 -9.45 13.85 10.68
CA PHE A 92 -9.79 12.46 10.98
C PHE A 92 -11.16 12.03 10.46
N GLY A 93 -12.02 12.97 10.07
CA GLY A 93 -13.31 12.67 9.45
C GLY A 93 -13.17 11.81 8.19
N ALA A 94 -12.06 11.94 7.46
CA ALA A 94 -11.75 11.11 6.30
C ALA A 94 -11.74 9.60 6.60
N PHE A 95 -11.38 9.19 7.83
CA PHE A 95 -11.39 7.77 8.24
C PHE A 95 -12.80 7.21 8.45
N SER A 96 -13.81 8.07 8.60
CA SER A 96 -15.22 7.68 8.65
C SER A 96 -15.86 7.53 7.26
N GLY A 97 -15.11 7.84 6.19
CA GLY A 97 -15.59 7.74 4.83
C GLY A 97 -15.93 6.31 4.41
N SER A 98 -16.96 6.17 3.57
CA SER A 98 -17.44 4.87 3.07
C SER A 98 -16.33 4.06 2.38
N THR A 99 -15.42 4.71 1.66
CA THR A 99 -14.29 4.04 0.99
C THR A 99 -13.42 3.22 1.94
N VAL A 100 -13.09 3.76 3.12
CA VAL A 100 -12.24 3.05 4.09
C VAL A 100 -12.94 1.80 4.59
N TRP A 101 -14.21 1.92 4.95
CA TRP A 101 -15.01 0.80 5.44
C TRP A 101 -15.27 -0.25 4.37
N LEU A 102 -15.52 0.16 3.12
CA LEU A 102 -15.64 -0.77 1.99
C LEU A 102 -14.38 -1.60 1.82
N ILE A 103 -13.20 -0.95 1.86
CA ILE A 103 -11.91 -1.66 1.75
C ILE A 103 -11.74 -2.65 2.91
N ILE A 104 -11.99 -2.23 4.15
CA ILE A 104 -11.91 -3.12 5.33
C ILE A 104 -12.79 -4.36 5.15
N MET A 105 -14.03 -4.19 4.71
CA MET A 105 -14.97 -5.29 4.51
C MET A 105 -14.53 -6.22 3.37
N VAL A 106 -13.98 -5.68 2.28
CA VAL A 106 -13.42 -6.49 1.18
C VAL A 106 -12.24 -7.33 1.67
N PHE A 107 -11.33 -6.76 2.48
CA PHE A 107 -10.23 -7.53 3.08
C PHE A 107 -10.74 -8.61 4.04
N ALA A 108 -11.73 -8.30 4.88
CA ALA A 108 -12.34 -9.27 5.78
C ALA A 108 -12.99 -10.43 5.04
N LEU A 109 -13.77 -10.13 3.99
CA LEU A 109 -14.37 -11.14 3.10
C LEU A 109 -13.29 -12.00 2.44
N SER A 110 -12.25 -11.37 1.90
CA SER A 110 -11.14 -12.07 1.24
C SER A 110 -10.40 -13.00 2.20
N ALA A 111 -10.20 -12.59 3.45
CA ALA A 111 -9.61 -13.43 4.49
C ALA A 111 -10.49 -14.65 4.83
N GLY A 112 -11.81 -14.45 4.92
CA GLY A 112 -12.78 -15.54 5.12
C GLY A 112 -12.79 -16.54 3.96
N ILE A 113 -12.84 -16.02 2.72
CA ILE A 113 -12.75 -16.83 1.49
C ILE A 113 -11.42 -17.59 1.45
N GLY A 114 -10.31 -16.95 1.77
CA GLY A 114 -8.99 -17.58 1.85
C GLY A 114 -8.93 -18.73 2.86
N LYS A 115 -9.51 -18.55 4.05
CA LYS A 115 -9.52 -19.59 5.10
C LYS A 115 -10.49 -20.74 4.80
N SER A 116 -11.55 -20.50 4.03
CA SER A 116 -12.53 -21.53 3.65
C SER A 116 -11.98 -22.58 2.67
N GLY A 117 -10.84 -22.29 2.02
CA GLY A 117 -10.29 -23.12 0.94
C GLY A 117 -11.05 -23.01 -0.38
N LEU A 118 -12.04 -22.12 -0.51
CA LEU A 118 -12.79 -21.90 -1.75
C LEU A 118 -11.85 -21.53 -2.92
N LEU A 119 -10.88 -20.65 -2.68
CA LEU A 119 -9.91 -20.24 -3.70
C LEU A 119 -9.07 -21.43 -4.18
N ASN A 120 -8.67 -22.33 -3.27
CA ASN A 120 -7.93 -23.54 -3.62
C ASN A 120 -8.80 -24.48 -4.48
N ARG A 121 -10.10 -24.61 -4.17
CA ARG A 121 -11.02 -25.42 -5.00
C ARG A 121 -11.17 -24.84 -6.40
N ILE A 122 -11.36 -23.52 -6.51
CA ILE A 122 -11.44 -22.83 -7.81
C ILE A 122 -10.14 -23.01 -8.60
N ALA A 123 -8.99 -22.83 -7.94
CA ALA A 123 -7.67 -23.04 -8.54
C ALA A 123 -7.53 -24.47 -9.09
N ILE A 124 -7.86 -25.50 -8.31
CA ILE A 124 -7.82 -26.90 -8.75
C ILE A 124 -8.72 -27.12 -9.97
N VAL A 125 -9.94 -26.59 -9.96
CA VAL A 125 -10.88 -26.72 -11.09
C VAL A 125 -10.30 -26.10 -12.36
N ILE A 126 -9.69 -24.91 -12.26
CA ILE A 126 -9.08 -24.26 -13.43
C ILE A 126 -7.86 -25.05 -13.90
N LEU A 127 -6.94 -25.39 -13.00
CA LEU A 127 -5.73 -26.15 -13.32
C LEU A 127 -6.04 -27.50 -13.98
N SER A 128 -7.10 -28.19 -13.53
CA SER A 128 -7.53 -29.48 -14.09
C SER A 128 -8.03 -29.42 -15.55
N LYS A 129 -8.36 -28.24 -16.07
CA LYS A 129 -8.84 -28.07 -17.45
C LYS A 129 -7.72 -27.92 -18.47
N PHE A 130 -6.49 -27.68 -18.04
CA PHE A 130 -5.36 -27.48 -18.93
C PHE A 130 -4.59 -28.79 -19.18
N PRO A 131 -3.95 -28.94 -20.35
CA PRO A 131 -3.21 -30.15 -20.66
C PRO A 131 -1.99 -30.31 -19.73
N PRO A 132 -1.59 -31.55 -19.39
CA PRO A 132 -0.44 -31.86 -18.53
C PRO A 132 0.89 -31.67 -19.28
N THR A 133 1.11 -30.47 -19.81
CA THR A 133 2.32 -30.05 -20.52
C THR A 133 2.90 -28.82 -19.83
N TYR A 134 4.20 -28.57 -19.99
CA TYR A 134 4.83 -27.40 -19.38
C TYR A 134 4.11 -26.08 -19.74
N THR A 135 3.82 -25.88 -21.03
CA THR A 135 3.08 -24.70 -21.50
C THR A 135 1.66 -24.66 -20.94
N GLY A 136 0.99 -25.81 -20.86
CA GLY A 136 -0.32 -25.94 -20.24
C GLY A 136 -0.31 -25.51 -18.78
N ALA A 137 0.67 -25.96 -17.99
CA ALA A 137 0.81 -25.60 -16.58
C ALA A 137 1.10 -24.10 -16.38
N VAL A 138 1.98 -23.51 -17.20
CA VAL A 138 2.25 -22.06 -17.18
C VAL A 138 0.98 -21.27 -17.48
N LEU A 139 0.25 -21.61 -18.55
CA LEU A 139 -1.01 -20.94 -18.90
C LEU A 139 -2.08 -21.14 -17.84
N ALA A 140 -2.15 -22.32 -17.21
CA ALA A 140 -3.11 -22.62 -16.17
C ALA A 140 -2.85 -21.78 -14.90
N MET A 141 -1.59 -21.64 -14.48
CA MET A 141 -1.20 -20.76 -13.38
C MET A 141 -1.50 -19.30 -13.70
N MET A 142 -1.20 -18.87 -14.93
CA MET A 142 -1.49 -17.52 -15.36
C MET A 142 -3.00 -17.22 -15.33
N THR A 143 -3.80 -18.09 -15.93
CA THR A 143 -5.26 -17.97 -15.98
C THR A 143 -5.86 -17.99 -14.57
N THR A 144 -5.40 -18.91 -13.73
CA THR A 144 -5.87 -19.02 -12.33
C THR A 144 -5.57 -17.75 -11.56
N GLY A 145 -4.35 -17.23 -11.65
CA GLY A 145 -3.97 -15.99 -10.98
C GLY A 145 -4.78 -14.78 -11.46
N THR A 146 -5.07 -14.69 -12.76
CA THR A 146 -5.92 -13.62 -13.33
C THR A 146 -7.37 -13.72 -12.84
N VAL A 147 -7.98 -14.92 -12.87
CA VAL A 147 -9.36 -15.13 -12.41
C VAL A 147 -9.50 -14.88 -10.92
N LEU A 148 -8.50 -15.25 -10.12
CA LEU A 148 -8.50 -15.03 -8.68
C LEU A 148 -8.10 -13.60 -8.28
N SER A 149 -7.53 -12.80 -9.18
CA SER A 149 -7.05 -11.45 -8.86
C SER A 149 -8.12 -10.52 -8.25
N PRO A 150 -9.35 -10.38 -8.80
CA PRO A 150 -10.36 -9.51 -8.21
C PRO A 150 -10.87 -9.98 -6.84
N LEU A 151 -10.65 -11.25 -6.50
CA LEU A 151 -11.13 -11.85 -5.24
C LEU A 151 -10.09 -11.77 -4.12
N ILE A 152 -8.84 -11.46 -4.44
CA ILE A 152 -7.72 -11.51 -3.49
C ILE A 152 -6.95 -10.18 -3.55
N PRO A 153 -7.20 -9.27 -2.60
CA PRO A 153 -6.58 -7.95 -2.56
C PRO A 153 -5.11 -7.97 -2.11
N SER A 154 -4.55 -9.15 -1.81
CA SER A 154 -3.16 -9.33 -1.40
C SER A 154 -2.36 -10.10 -2.45
N VAL A 155 -1.34 -9.46 -3.03
CA VAL A 155 -0.38 -10.07 -3.96
C VAL A 155 0.25 -11.33 -3.35
N ASN A 156 0.70 -11.26 -2.09
CA ASN A 156 1.31 -12.40 -1.42
C ASN A 156 0.33 -13.57 -1.24
N ALA A 157 -0.94 -13.29 -0.93
CA ALA A 157 -1.96 -14.34 -0.83
C ALA A 157 -2.24 -15.00 -2.18
N LYS A 158 -2.28 -14.22 -3.28
CA LYS A 158 -2.44 -14.75 -4.65
C LYS A 158 -1.33 -15.74 -4.99
N VAL A 159 -0.08 -15.35 -4.76
CA VAL A 159 1.09 -16.18 -5.04
C VAL A 159 1.10 -17.45 -4.16
N ASN A 160 0.82 -17.32 -2.87
CA ASN A 160 0.86 -18.45 -1.93
C ASN A 160 -0.13 -19.57 -2.27
N ILE A 161 -1.24 -19.25 -2.93
CA ILE A 161 -2.19 -20.26 -3.41
C ILE A 161 -1.61 -21.07 -4.56
N LEU A 162 -0.84 -20.43 -5.45
CA LEU A 162 -0.31 -21.05 -6.67
C LEU A 162 1.01 -21.79 -6.44
N ILE A 163 1.82 -21.39 -5.45
CA ILE A 163 3.14 -22.00 -5.18
C ILE A 163 3.06 -23.52 -4.98
N PRO A 164 2.16 -24.10 -4.16
CA PRO A 164 2.08 -25.54 -3.99
C PRO A 164 1.83 -26.28 -5.30
N PHE A 165 0.99 -25.72 -6.17
CA PHE A 165 0.75 -26.28 -7.51
C PHE A 165 2.00 -26.20 -8.39
N ALA A 166 2.76 -25.10 -8.33
CA ALA A 166 4.02 -24.97 -9.05
C ALA A 166 5.04 -26.02 -8.61
N THR A 167 5.16 -26.23 -7.29
CA THR A 167 6.02 -27.27 -6.73
C THR A 167 5.59 -28.66 -7.20
N SER A 168 4.31 -29.01 -7.07
CA SER A 168 3.79 -30.31 -7.53
C SER A 168 4.01 -30.53 -9.03
N THR A 169 3.76 -29.51 -9.87
CA THR A 169 4.04 -29.59 -11.31
C THR A 169 5.51 -29.81 -11.62
N THR A 170 6.43 -29.13 -10.90
CA THR A 170 7.87 -29.35 -11.11
C THR A 170 8.31 -30.76 -10.74
N GLU A 171 7.72 -31.34 -9.69
CA GLU A 171 8.00 -32.71 -9.26
C GLU A 171 7.45 -33.73 -10.26
N GLU A 172 6.19 -33.58 -10.70
CA GLU A 172 5.56 -34.46 -11.69
C GLU A 172 6.29 -34.47 -13.03
N MET A 173 6.72 -33.29 -13.50
CA MET A 173 7.48 -33.14 -14.75
C MET A 173 8.98 -33.43 -14.58
N LYS A 174 9.44 -33.79 -13.38
CA LYS A 174 10.87 -34.04 -13.05
C LYS A 174 11.79 -32.88 -13.46
N ILE A 175 11.30 -31.64 -13.28
CA ILE A 175 12.06 -30.43 -13.57
C ILE A 175 13.10 -30.22 -12.47
N GLU A 176 14.37 -30.09 -12.85
CA GLU A 176 15.44 -29.88 -11.89
C GLU A 176 15.25 -28.58 -11.09
N PRO A 177 15.47 -28.59 -9.76
CA PRO A 177 15.44 -27.38 -8.94
C PRO A 177 16.41 -26.32 -9.46
N LYS A 178 16.01 -25.05 -9.40
CA LYS A 178 16.81 -23.89 -9.88
C LYS A 178 17.12 -23.91 -11.39
N SER A 179 16.42 -24.73 -12.17
CA SER A 179 16.50 -24.70 -13.63
C SER A 179 15.65 -23.56 -14.25
N LYS A 180 15.86 -23.29 -15.55
CA LYS A 180 15.05 -22.33 -16.30
C LYS A 180 13.55 -22.70 -16.32
N GLY A 181 13.22 -23.99 -16.33
CA GLY A 181 11.83 -24.47 -16.28
C GLY A 181 11.16 -24.19 -14.93
N ALA A 182 11.87 -24.41 -13.83
CA ALA A 182 11.36 -24.10 -12.49
C ALA A 182 11.15 -22.58 -12.31
N LEU A 183 12.08 -21.76 -12.82
CA LEU A 183 11.95 -20.30 -12.82
C LEU A 183 10.76 -19.81 -13.65
N GLY A 184 10.46 -20.46 -14.78
CA GLY A 184 9.31 -20.11 -15.61
C GLY A 184 7.97 -20.38 -14.92
N LEU A 185 7.83 -21.54 -14.28
CA LEU A 185 6.64 -21.87 -13.45
C LEU A 185 6.51 -20.94 -12.24
N PHE A 186 7.62 -20.61 -11.58
CA PHE A 186 7.63 -19.62 -10.50
C PHE A 186 7.18 -18.23 -10.99
N SER A 187 7.69 -17.80 -12.15
CA SER A 187 7.31 -16.53 -12.77
C SER A 187 5.83 -16.52 -13.15
N ALA A 188 5.28 -17.64 -13.61
CA ALA A 188 3.87 -17.80 -13.94
C ALA A 188 2.94 -17.64 -12.72
N CYS A 189 3.43 -17.94 -11.51
CA CYS A 189 2.69 -17.68 -10.26
C CYS A 189 2.71 -16.19 -9.87
N TYR A 190 3.81 -15.50 -10.17
CA TYR A 190 4.02 -14.09 -9.79
C TYR A 190 3.38 -13.10 -10.76
N LEU A 191 3.56 -13.29 -12.07
CA LEU A 191 3.11 -12.35 -13.11
C LEU A 191 1.62 -11.95 -12.97
N PRO A 192 0.67 -12.90 -12.82
CA PRO A 192 -0.75 -12.58 -12.75
C PRO A 192 -1.11 -11.82 -11.48
N ALA A 193 -0.35 -12.02 -10.39
CA ALA A 193 -0.57 -11.33 -9.14
C ALA A 193 -0.30 -9.81 -9.27
N TYR A 194 0.50 -9.40 -10.24
CA TYR A 194 0.78 -7.99 -10.56
C TYR A 194 0.01 -7.46 -11.78
N LEU A 195 -0.51 -8.33 -12.66
CA LEU A 195 -1.26 -7.90 -13.84
C LEU A 195 -2.71 -7.47 -13.53
N GLY A 196 -3.29 -7.98 -12.44
CA GLY A 196 -4.66 -7.66 -12.03
C GLY A 196 -4.74 -6.72 -10.84
N GLY A 197 -3.78 -5.82 -10.68
CA GLY A 197 -3.70 -4.81 -9.61
C GLY A 197 -3.38 -3.43 -10.18
#